data_AF-A0A0G0W970-F1
#
_entry.id   AF-A0A0G0W970-F1
#
_cell.length_a   1.000
_cell.length_b   1.000
_cell.length_c   1.000
_cell.angle_alpha   90.00
_cell.angle_beta   90.00
_cell.angle_gamma   90.00
#
_symmetry.space_group_name_H-M   'P 1'
#
loop_
_entity.id
_entity.type
_entity.pdbx_description
1 polymer ?
#
loop_
_entity_poly.entity_id
_entity_poly.type
_entity_poly.pdbx_seq_one_letter_code
_entity_poly.pdbx_strand_id
1 'polypeptide(L)'
;MEQISQVKGEATELAGNINLAPSWDLFIFLFFAVCVGYSLLLGKAKISGIMLSTYVALAIANESGNFLYNYFNKSSYGASTSIFTFKTVLFGLIILFFTLKNENIKMGEVTRGLMGTIMSVVYGFFSAGLILTSVASFMSDIQRAAIYKQSNLAAHMMQFRFIWLIIPIAFIVFFSFTKKETK
;
A
#
# COMPACT_ATOMS: atom_id res chain seq x y z
N MET A 1 43.41 -35.20 7.66
CA MET A 1 41.99 -35.28 7.23
C MET A 1 41.02 -34.64 8.22
N GLU A 2 41.45 -34.31 9.45
CA GLU A 2 40.59 -33.77 10.52
C GLU A 2 40.23 -32.29 10.35
N GLN A 3 41.13 -31.46 9.78
CA GLN A 3 40.90 -30.02 9.62
C GLN A 3 39.89 -29.66 8.50
N ILE A 4 39.67 -30.56 7.53
CA ILE A 4 38.69 -30.34 6.46
C ILE A 4 37.25 -30.53 6.97
N SER A 5 37.08 -31.31 8.05
CA SER A 5 35.76 -31.53 8.69
C SER A 5 35.31 -30.32 9.50
N GLN A 6 36.22 -29.62 10.18
CA GLN A 6 35.90 -28.42 10.96
C GLN A 6 35.53 -27.21 10.08
N VAL A 7 36.26 -26.96 8.99
CA VAL A 7 35.94 -25.88 8.04
C VAL A 7 34.57 -26.10 7.38
N LYS A 8 34.18 -27.36 7.17
CA LYS A 8 32.85 -27.70 6.64
C LYS A 8 31.75 -27.47 7.69
N GLY A 9 32.02 -27.70 8.97
CA GLY A 9 31.11 -27.37 10.08
C GLY A 9 30.85 -25.87 10.19
N GLU A 10 31.91 -25.06 10.17
CA GLU A 10 31.82 -23.58 10.24
C GLU A 10 31.14 -22.97 9.00
N ALA A 11 31.40 -23.50 7.80
CA ALA A 11 30.71 -23.07 6.58
C ALA A 11 29.20 -23.38 6.60
N THR A 12 28.78 -24.45 7.29
CA THR A 12 27.37 -24.81 7.42
C THR A 12 26.66 -23.95 8.48
N GLU A 13 27.39 -23.50 9.51
CA GLU A 13 26.92 -22.55 10.51
C GLU A 13 26.77 -21.11 9.96
N LEU A 14 27.67 -20.68 9.09
CA LEU A 14 27.59 -19.37 8.40
C LEU A 14 26.47 -19.33 7.36
N ALA A 15 26.13 -20.46 6.73
CA ALA A 15 24.99 -20.57 5.81
C ALA A 15 23.64 -20.75 6.54
N GLY A 16 23.65 -21.21 7.79
CA GLY A 16 22.45 -21.47 8.60
C GLY A 16 21.79 -20.23 9.22
N ASN A 17 22.41 -19.05 9.11
CA ASN A 17 21.93 -17.82 9.73
C ASN A 17 21.58 -16.68 8.76
N ILE A 18 21.56 -16.95 7.45
CA ILE A 18 20.91 -16.03 6.52
C ILE A 18 19.41 -16.31 6.63
N ASN A 19 18.78 -15.66 7.60
CA ASN A 19 17.33 -15.64 7.72
C ASN A 19 16.77 -14.86 6.51
N LEU A 20 16.69 -15.53 5.37
CA LEU A 20 16.07 -15.07 4.12
C LEU A 20 14.54 -15.01 4.24
N ALA A 21 14.00 -14.94 5.46
CA ALA A 21 12.62 -14.50 5.64
C ALA A 21 12.54 -13.10 5.06
N PRO A 22 11.79 -12.88 3.95
CA PRO A 22 11.65 -11.56 3.38
C PRO A 22 11.13 -10.64 4.47
N SER A 23 11.95 -9.66 4.87
CA SER A 23 11.58 -8.77 5.96
C SER A 23 10.39 -7.94 5.51
N TRP A 24 9.50 -7.63 6.45
CA TRP A 24 8.41 -6.68 6.21
C TRP A 24 8.95 -5.31 5.75
N ASP A 25 10.17 -4.97 6.15
CA ASP A 25 10.88 -3.77 5.67
C ASP A 25 11.12 -3.81 4.16
N LEU A 26 11.59 -4.94 3.62
CA LEU A 26 11.83 -5.11 2.19
C LEU A 26 10.52 -5.05 1.40
N PHE A 27 9.45 -5.68 1.90
CA PHE A 27 8.14 -5.61 1.26
C PHE A 27 7.63 -4.17 1.18
N ILE A 28 7.71 -3.42 2.29
CA ILE A 28 7.27 -2.02 2.35
C ILE A 28 8.12 -1.17 1.39
N PHE A 29 9.44 -1.31 1.42
CA PHE A 29 10.33 -0.56 0.55
C PHE A 29 10.04 -0.81 -0.93
N LEU A 30 9.91 -2.08 -1.33
CA LEU A 30 9.58 -2.46 -2.70
C LEU A 30 8.21 -1.92 -3.12
N PHE A 31 7.22 -2.01 -2.24
CA PHE A 31 5.87 -1.51 -2.50
C PHE A 31 5.88 0.02 -2.75
N PHE A 32 6.61 0.78 -1.92
CA PHE A 32 6.80 2.21 -2.13
C PHE A 32 7.50 2.51 -3.46
N ALA A 33 8.58 1.79 -3.78
CA ALA A 33 9.32 1.98 -5.03
C ALA A 33 8.42 1.75 -6.26
N VAL A 34 7.60 0.69 -6.25
CA VAL A 34 6.66 0.39 -7.33
C VAL A 34 5.57 1.47 -7.43
N CYS A 35 4.96 1.88 -6.32
CA CYS A 35 3.92 2.91 -6.34
C CYS A 35 4.44 4.28 -6.82
N VAL A 36 5.63 4.68 -6.37
CA VAL A 36 6.28 5.93 -6.81
C VAL A 36 6.72 5.83 -8.27
N GLY A 37 7.26 4.69 -8.69
CA GLY A 37 7.61 4.46 -10.10
C GLY A 37 6.36 4.52 -10.99
N TYR A 38 5.26 3.92 -10.56
CA TYR A 38 3.99 3.93 -11.28
C TYR A 38 3.36 5.33 -11.34
N SER A 39 3.47 6.12 -10.27
CA SER A 39 2.95 7.49 -10.26
C SER A 39 3.69 8.40 -11.24
N LEU A 40 5.00 8.18 -11.45
CA LEU A 40 5.77 8.88 -12.45
C LEU A 40 5.28 8.61 -13.88
N LEU A 41 4.88 7.36 -14.17
CA LEU A 41 4.37 6.97 -15.49
C LEU A 41 3.00 7.59 -15.81
N LEU A 42 2.15 7.74 -14.78
CA LEU A 42 0.78 8.24 -14.93
C LEU A 42 0.66 9.77 -14.93
N GLY A 43 1.56 10.47 -14.23
CA GLY A 43 1.53 11.91 -14.06
C GLY A 43 0.51 12.43 -13.04
N LYS A 44 0.63 13.71 -12.69
CA LYS A 44 -0.07 14.36 -11.56
C LYS A 44 -1.60 14.24 -11.57
N ALA A 45 -2.22 14.31 -12.75
CA ALA A 45 -3.67 14.38 -12.87
C ALA A 45 -4.34 13.02 -12.67
N LYS A 46 -3.64 11.94 -13.01
CA LYS A 46 -4.13 10.58 -12.87
C LYS A 46 -3.91 10.04 -11.45
N ILE A 47 -2.78 10.39 -10.83
CA ILE A 47 -2.45 9.90 -9.48
C ILE A 47 -3.37 10.48 -8.39
N SER A 48 -3.86 11.72 -8.54
CA SER A 48 -4.87 12.28 -7.63
C SER A 48 -6.18 11.49 -7.66
N GLY A 49 -6.58 11.01 -8.84
CA GLY A 49 -7.73 10.11 -9.01
C GLY A 49 -7.54 8.76 -8.31
N ILE A 50 -6.33 8.21 -8.34
CA ILE A 50 -5.97 6.96 -7.63
C ILE A 50 -5.98 7.18 -6.11
N MET A 51 -5.49 8.33 -5.64
CA MET A 51 -5.55 8.65 -4.22
C MET A 51 -6.99 8.76 -3.73
N LEU A 52 -7.87 9.44 -4.47
CA LEU A 52 -9.28 9.56 -4.13
C LEU A 52 -10.00 8.20 -4.19
N SER A 53 -9.73 7.39 -5.21
CA SER A 53 -10.31 6.04 -5.31
C SER A 53 -9.86 5.13 -4.18
N THR A 54 -8.62 5.28 -3.69
CA THR A 54 -8.11 4.57 -2.52
C THR A 54 -8.92 4.88 -1.26
N TYR A 55 -9.30 6.15 -1.04
CA TYR A 55 -10.18 6.51 0.08
C TYR A 55 -11.58 5.92 -0.04
N VAL A 56 -12.17 6.01 -1.23
CA VAL A 56 -13.50 5.44 -1.49
C VAL A 56 -13.46 3.92 -1.31
N ALA A 57 -12.42 3.26 -1.82
CA ALA A 57 -12.20 1.83 -1.65
C ALA A 57 -12.03 1.46 -0.17
N LEU A 58 -11.31 2.26 0.61
CA LEU A 58 -11.13 2.03 2.04
C LEU A 58 -12.46 2.11 2.79
N ALA A 59 -13.27 3.13 2.52
CA ALA A 59 -14.59 3.28 3.12
C ALA A 59 -15.50 2.09 2.78
N ILE A 60 -15.56 1.70 1.49
CA ILE A 60 -16.38 0.56 1.05
C ILE A 60 -15.87 -0.75 1.66
N ALA A 61 -14.55 -0.97 1.70
CA ALA A 61 -13.99 -2.19 2.25
C ALA A 61 -14.23 -2.32 3.78
N ASN A 62 -14.25 -1.20 4.50
CA ASN A 62 -14.56 -1.19 5.93
C ASN A 62 -16.04 -1.47 6.21
N GLU A 63 -16.94 -0.74 5.56
CA GLU A 63 -18.39 -0.85 5.81
C GLU A 63 -18.97 -2.13 5.20
N SER A 64 -18.67 -2.38 3.92
CA SER A 64 -19.27 -3.49 3.16
C SER A 64 -18.50 -4.80 3.27
N GLY A 65 -17.22 -4.77 3.66
CA GLY A 65 -16.35 -5.95 3.64
C GLY A 65 -16.83 -7.07 4.58
N ASN A 66 -17.31 -6.71 5.77
CA ASN A 66 -17.86 -7.71 6.72
C ASN A 66 -19.19 -8.30 6.22
N PHE A 67 -20.07 -7.45 5.67
CA PHE A 67 -21.35 -7.88 5.12
C PHE A 67 -21.18 -8.84 3.94
N LEU A 68 -20.34 -8.46 2.97
CA LEU A 68 -20.04 -9.28 1.80
C LEU A 68 -19.35 -10.59 2.19
N TYR A 69 -18.40 -10.55 3.12
CA TYR A 69 -17.74 -11.77 3.62
C TYR A 69 -18.75 -12.76 4.22
N ASN A 70 -19.63 -12.28 5.09
CA ASN A 70 -20.65 -13.12 5.72
C ASN A 70 -21.64 -13.69 4.70
N TYR A 71 -21.98 -12.94 3.64
CA TYR A 71 -22.84 -13.41 2.56
C TYR A 71 -22.16 -14.50 1.72
N PHE A 72 -20.89 -14.32 1.38
CA PHE A 72 -20.11 -15.30 0.61
C PHE A 72 -19.79 -16.57 1.40
N ASN A 73 -19.49 -16.46 2.70
CA ASN A 73 -19.23 -17.63 3.56
C ASN A 73 -20.49 -18.44 3.89
N LYS A 74 -21.66 -17.80 3.94
CA LYS A 74 -22.94 -18.51 4.10
C LYS A 74 -23.37 -19.21 2.81
N SER A 75 -22.91 -18.72 1.66
CA SER A 75 -23.14 -19.35 0.37
C SER A 75 -22.17 -20.53 0.21
N SER A 76 -22.60 -21.64 -0.37
CA SER A 76 -21.80 -22.88 -0.53
C SER A 76 -20.52 -22.72 -1.39
N TYR A 77 -20.24 -21.50 -1.87
CA TYR A 77 -19.04 -21.07 -2.57
C TYR A 77 -17.96 -20.47 -1.65
N GLY A 78 -18.18 -20.45 -0.33
CA GLY A 78 -17.25 -19.90 0.65
C GLY A 78 -15.93 -20.65 0.68
N ALA A 79 -14.92 -20.14 -0.03
CA ALA A 79 -13.53 -20.52 0.23
C ALA A 79 -13.22 -20.17 1.69
N SER A 80 -12.59 -21.08 2.44
CA SER A 80 -12.18 -20.92 3.86
C SER A 80 -11.06 -19.88 4.01
N THR A 81 -11.35 -18.67 3.54
CA THR A 81 -10.43 -17.55 3.37
C THR A 81 -10.62 -16.62 4.54
N SER A 82 -9.52 -16.09 5.07
CA SER A 82 -9.57 -15.11 6.16
C SER A 82 -10.30 -13.84 5.73
N ILE A 83 -11.08 -13.25 6.64
CA ILE A 83 -11.72 -11.93 6.47
C ILE A 83 -10.69 -10.86 6.03
N PHE A 84 -9.45 -10.97 6.51
CA PHE A 84 -8.34 -10.09 6.11
C PHE A 84 -8.08 -10.16 4.61
N THR A 85 -7.90 -11.38 4.08
CA THR A 85 -7.64 -11.60 2.66
C THR A 85 -8.82 -11.15 1.82
N PHE A 86 -10.05 -11.43 2.26
CA PHE A 86 -11.26 -10.99 1.56
C PHE A 86 -11.34 -9.46 1.46
N LYS A 87 -11.15 -8.74 2.57
CA LYS A 87 -11.15 -7.26 2.58
C LYS A 87 -10.03 -6.67 1.73
N THR A 88 -8.84 -7.26 1.79
CA THR A 88 -7.67 -6.82 1.01
C THR A 88 -7.91 -6.98 -0.49
N VAL A 89 -8.45 -8.13 -0.91
CA VAL A 89 -8.80 -8.39 -2.32
C VAL A 89 -9.91 -7.47 -2.79
N LEU A 90 -10.97 -7.29 -1.98
CA LEU A 90 -12.06 -6.38 -2.28
C LEU A 90 -11.56 -4.94 -2.46
N PHE A 91 -10.70 -4.48 -1.55
CA PHE A 91 -10.08 -3.16 -1.61
C PHE A 91 -9.25 -2.98 -2.89
N GLY A 92 -8.38 -3.94 -3.20
CA GLY A 92 -7.57 -3.92 -4.43
C GLY A 92 -8.43 -3.92 -5.70
N LEU A 93 -9.50 -4.72 -5.75
CA LEU A 93 -10.43 -4.76 -6.87
C LEU A 93 -11.16 -3.43 -7.06
N ILE A 94 -11.59 -2.77 -5.98
CA ILE A 94 -12.25 -1.46 -6.08
C ILE A 94 -11.26 -0.41 -6.60
N ILE A 95 -10.02 -0.37 -6.09
CA ILE A 95 -8.99 0.54 -6.58
C ILE A 95 -8.74 0.31 -8.07
N LEU A 96 -8.59 -0.96 -8.49
CA LEU A 96 -8.35 -1.32 -9.87
C LEU A 96 -9.53 -0.88 -10.77
N PHE A 97 -10.77 -1.17 -10.36
CA PHE A 97 -11.97 -0.78 -11.10
C PHE A 97 -12.09 0.74 -11.25
N PHE A 98 -11.86 1.49 -10.18
CA PHE A 98 -11.86 2.96 -10.23
C PHE A 98 -10.70 3.52 -11.05
N THR A 99 -9.52 2.90 -11.00
CA THR A 99 -8.35 3.33 -11.77
C THR A 99 -8.59 3.15 -13.26
N LEU A 100 -9.14 2.01 -13.68
CA LEU A 100 -9.54 1.76 -15.07
C LEU A 100 -10.63 2.73 -15.52
N LYS A 101 -11.61 3.03 -14.66
CA LYS A 101 -12.65 4.03 -14.96
C LYS A 101 -12.07 5.44 -15.14
N ASN A 102 -11.09 5.81 -14.33
CA ASN A 102 -10.43 7.12 -14.35
C ASN A 102 -9.51 7.31 -15.57
N GLU A 103 -9.10 6.23 -16.25
CA GLU A 103 -8.25 6.32 -17.45
C GLU A 103 -8.93 7.05 -18.62
N ASN A 104 -10.27 7.02 -18.68
CA ASN A 104 -11.06 7.72 -19.69
C ASN A 104 -11.17 9.23 -19.42
N ILE A 105 -10.75 9.70 -18.25
CA ILE A 105 -10.80 11.11 -17.91
C ILE A 105 -9.55 11.78 -18.51
N LYS A 106 -9.74 12.48 -19.63
CA LYS A 106 -8.76 13.43 -20.19
C LYS A 106 -8.64 14.66 -19.29
N MET A 107 -8.28 14.48 -18.01
CA MET A 107 -8.03 15.61 -17.12
C MET A 107 -6.67 16.21 -17.48
N GLY A 108 -6.74 17.24 -18.31
CA GLY A 108 -5.89 18.43 -18.31
C GLY A 108 -4.39 18.18 -18.32
N GLU A 109 -3.82 18.38 -19.50
CA GLU A 109 -2.40 18.68 -19.75
C GLU A 109 -1.41 18.05 -18.77
N VAL A 110 -0.71 17.03 -19.27
CA VAL A 110 0.62 16.65 -18.77
C VAL A 110 1.42 17.94 -18.63
N THR A 111 1.48 18.49 -17.42
CA THR A 111 2.35 19.63 -17.13
C THR A 111 3.75 19.07 -17.22
N ARG A 112 4.29 19.05 -18.44
CA ARG A 112 5.66 18.67 -18.77
C ARG A 112 6.56 19.72 -18.12
N GLY A 113 6.86 19.52 -16.86
CA GLY A 113 7.71 20.40 -16.08
C GLY A 113 8.18 19.66 -14.83
N LEU A 114 9.36 20.03 -14.36
CA LEU A 114 9.99 19.47 -13.16
C LEU A 114 9.00 19.44 -11.96
N MET A 115 8.18 20.48 -11.84
CA MET A 115 7.15 20.60 -10.80
C MET A 115 6.06 19.53 -10.91
N GLY A 116 5.68 19.11 -12.11
CA GLY A 116 4.71 18.04 -12.35
C GLY A 116 5.26 16.68 -11.93
N THR A 117 6.54 16.42 -12.20
CA THR A 117 7.24 15.20 -11.82
C THR A 117 7.38 15.08 -10.30
N ILE A 118 7.86 16.15 -9.64
CA ILE A 118 8.01 16.18 -8.17
C ILE A 118 6.66 15.94 -7.50
N MET A 119 5.60 16.61 -7.97
CA MET A 119 4.24 16.38 -7.46
C MET A 119 3.80 14.92 -7.66
N SER A 120 4.06 14.31 -8.82
CA SER A 120 3.73 12.91 -9.07
C SER A 120 4.41 11.94 -8.10
N VAL A 121 5.68 12.20 -7.76
CA VAL A 121 6.43 11.42 -6.76
C VAL A 121 5.78 11.54 -5.39
N VAL A 122 5.48 12.76 -4.96
CA VAL A 122 4.85 13.04 -3.66
C VAL A 122 3.47 12.35 -3.57
N TYR A 123 2.65 12.46 -4.60
CA TYR A 123 1.35 11.77 -4.65
C TYR A 123 1.50 10.24 -4.66
N GLY A 124 2.48 9.69 -5.38
CA GLY A 124 2.76 8.26 -5.38
C GLY A 124 3.19 7.74 -4.01
N PHE A 125 4.05 8.51 -3.33
CA PHE A 125 4.51 8.20 -1.98
C PHE A 125 3.34 8.19 -0.97
N PHE A 126 2.47 9.20 -1.02
CA PHE A 126 1.28 9.24 -0.17
C PHE A 126 0.26 8.17 -0.51
N SER A 127 0.07 7.84 -1.80
CA SER A 127 -0.80 6.75 -2.22
C SER A 127 -0.29 5.40 -1.70
N ALA A 128 1.03 5.17 -1.75
CA ALA A 128 1.64 3.96 -1.22
C ALA A 128 1.40 3.84 0.29
N GLY A 129 1.65 4.92 1.04
CA GLY A 129 1.39 4.97 2.48
C GLY A 129 -0.08 4.72 2.82
N LEU A 130 -1.02 5.30 2.07
CA LEU A 130 -2.45 5.06 2.23
C LEU A 130 -2.85 3.61 1.99
N ILE A 131 -2.41 3.02 0.88
CA ILE A 131 -2.73 1.65 0.54
C ILE A 131 -2.18 0.71 1.61
N LEU A 132 -0.91 0.90 2.01
CA LEU A 132 -0.27 0.05 3.01
C LEU A 132 -0.98 0.15 4.38
N THR A 133 -1.27 1.35 4.84
CA THR A 133 -1.98 1.57 6.12
C THR A 133 -3.43 1.09 6.08
N SER A 134 -4.07 1.16 4.91
CA SER A 134 -5.39 0.60 4.66
C SER A 134 -5.38 -0.92 4.77
N VAL A 135 -4.44 -1.60 4.10
CA VAL A 135 -4.29 -3.06 4.18
C VAL A 135 -3.97 -3.49 5.62
N ALA A 136 -3.05 -2.79 6.29
CA ALA A 136 -2.75 -3.04 7.70
C ALA A 136 -3.98 -2.86 8.62
N SER A 137 -4.93 -1.99 8.25
CA SER A 137 -6.18 -1.80 8.99
C SER A 137 -7.08 -3.04 8.98
N PHE A 138 -6.95 -3.90 7.97
CA PHE A 138 -7.73 -5.14 7.85
C PHE A 138 -7.13 -6.31 8.62
N MET A 139 -5.87 -6.22 9.04
CA MET A 139 -5.19 -7.27 9.82
C MET A 139 -5.76 -7.39 11.24
N SER A 140 -5.76 -8.61 11.77
CA SER A 140 -6.08 -8.85 13.18
C SER A 140 -4.92 -8.45 14.09
N ASP A 141 -5.20 -8.18 15.37
CA ASP A 141 -4.18 -7.73 16.32
C ASP A 141 -3.04 -8.75 16.51
N ILE A 142 -3.35 -10.04 16.37
CA ILE A 142 -2.38 -11.13 16.40
C ILE A 142 -1.40 -11.05 15.21
N GLN A 143 -1.91 -10.77 14.01
CA GLN A 143 -1.09 -10.61 12.80
C GLN A 143 -0.21 -9.36 12.91
N ARG A 144 -0.76 -8.25 13.42
CA ARG A 144 0.02 -7.02 13.64
C ARG A 144 1.15 -7.21 14.64
N ALA A 145 0.89 -7.93 15.74
CA ALA A 145 1.92 -8.23 16.74
C ALA A 145 3.05 -9.10 16.17
N ALA A 146 2.75 -10.01 15.26
CA ALA A 146 3.76 -10.80 14.55
C ALA A 146 4.65 -9.91 13.64
N ILE A 147 4.05 -8.92 12.97
CA ILE A 147 4.77 -7.95 12.13
C ILE A 147 5.66 -7.03 12.97
N TYR A 148 5.17 -6.55 14.12
CA TYR A 148 5.95 -5.68 15.02
C TYR A 148 7.21 -6.35 15.57
N LYS A 149 7.18 -7.67 15.77
CA LYS A 149 8.35 -8.43 16.20
C LYS A 149 9.38 -8.61 15.08
N GLN A 150 8.97 -8.50 13.82
CA GLN A 150 9.83 -8.73 12.66
C GLN A 150 10.36 -7.44 12.03
N SER A 151 9.71 -6.29 12.24
CA SER A 151 10.04 -5.04 11.55
C SER A 151 9.75 -3.80 12.40
N ASN A 152 10.80 -2.99 12.58
CA ASN A 152 10.71 -1.70 13.28
C ASN A 152 10.00 -0.65 12.41
N LEU A 153 10.20 -0.69 11.08
CA LEU A 153 9.58 0.24 10.15
C LEU A 153 8.05 0.04 10.09
N ALA A 154 7.59 -1.22 10.03
CA ALA A 154 6.17 -1.55 10.07
C ALA A 154 5.52 -1.14 11.40
N ALA A 155 6.24 -1.32 12.52
CA ALA A 155 5.77 -0.85 13.83
C ALA A 155 5.57 0.67 13.85
N HIS A 156 6.54 1.42 13.34
CA HIS A 156 6.46 2.88 13.28
C HIS A 156 5.33 3.36 12.36
N MET A 157 5.18 2.76 11.17
CA MET A 157 4.11 3.11 10.25
C MET A 157 2.71 2.82 10.81
N MET A 158 2.52 1.70 11.51
CA MET A 158 1.22 1.36 12.10
C MET A 158 0.90 2.20 13.34
N GLN A 159 1.89 2.57 14.15
CA GLN A 159 1.69 3.47 15.29
C GLN A 159 1.17 4.83 14.83
N PHE A 160 1.68 5.36 13.71
CA PHE A 160 1.27 6.64 13.15
C PHE A 160 0.24 6.53 12.03
N ARG A 161 -0.59 5.47 12.04
CA ARG A 161 -1.61 5.23 11.00
C ARG A 161 -2.51 6.44 10.72
N PHE A 162 -2.93 7.13 11.79
CA PHE A 162 -3.80 8.31 11.67
C PHE A 162 -3.14 9.45 10.87
N ILE A 163 -1.85 9.67 11.08
CA ILE A 163 -1.08 10.70 10.37
C ILE A 163 -0.98 10.35 8.88
N TRP A 164 -0.67 9.10 8.56
CA TRP A 164 -0.61 8.62 7.17
C TRP A 164 -1.94 8.69 6.43
N LEU A 165 -3.06 8.57 7.15
CA LEU A 165 -4.40 8.68 6.59
C LEU A 165 -4.81 10.14 6.37
N ILE A 166 -4.38 11.07 7.22
CA ILE A 166 -4.81 12.48 7.13
C ILE A 166 -3.91 13.32 6.24
N ILE A 167 -2.59 13.09 6.26
CA ILE A 167 -1.62 13.87 5.48
C ILE A 167 -2.05 14.04 4.01
N PRO A 168 -2.48 12.99 3.29
CA PRO A 168 -2.76 13.12 1.87
C PRO A 168 -4.02 13.97 1.60
N ILE A 169 -5.04 13.89 2.46
CA ILE A 169 -6.22 14.76 2.39
C ILE A 169 -5.83 16.20 2.69
N ALA A 170 -5.10 16.43 3.78
CA ALA A 170 -4.63 17.75 4.16
C ALA A 170 -3.81 18.39 3.03
N PHE A 171 -2.97 17.60 2.36
CA PHE A 171 -2.19 18.04 1.20
C PHE A 171 -3.08 18.43 0.02
N ILE A 172 -4.05 17.61 -0.37
CA ILE A 172 -4.98 17.95 -1.47
C ILE A 172 -5.74 19.23 -1.14
N VAL A 173 -6.29 19.34 0.07
CA VAL A 173 -7.08 20.50 0.49
C VAL A 173 -6.23 21.77 0.45
N PHE A 174 -5.04 21.73 1.04
CA PHE A 174 -4.12 22.88 1.07
C PHE A 174 -3.70 23.33 -0.34
N PHE A 175 -3.32 22.40 -1.21
CA PHE A 175 -2.89 22.73 -2.58
C PHE A 175 -4.06 23.07 -3.51
N SER A 176 -5.26 22.53 -3.27
CA SER A 176 -6.46 22.84 -4.06
C SER A 176 -6.89 24.30 -3.91
N PHE A 177 -6.81 24.87 -2.71
CA PHE A 177 -7.17 26.28 -2.49
C PHE A 177 -6.17 27.28 -3.10
N THR A 178 -4.97 26.83 -3.45
CA THR A 178 -3.93 27.69 -4.04
C THR A 178 -4.13 27.93 -5.54
N LYS A 179 -5.00 27.16 -6.22
CA LYS A 179 -5.33 27.41 -7.63
C LYS A 179 -6.37 28.55 -7.75
N LYS A 180 -5.93 29.77 -7.46
CA LYS A 180 -6.69 31.00 -7.72
C LYS A 180 -6.74 31.22 -9.23
N GLU A 181 -7.93 31.52 -9.74
CA GLU A 181 -8.24 31.75 -11.16
C GLU A 181 -7.24 32.71 -11.82
N THR A 182 -6.49 32.22 -12.80
CA THR A 182 -5.92 33.10 -13.82
C THR A 182 -6.87 33.02 -15.02
N LYS A 183 -7.75 34.02 -15.09
CA LYS A 183 -8.47 34.37 -16.32
C LYS A 183 -7.48 34.75 -17.43
#